data_AF-A0ABD0ZKT2-F1
#
_entry.id   AF-A0ABD0ZKT2-F1
#
_cell.length_a   1.000
_cell.length_b   1.000
_cell.length_c   1.000
_cell.angle_alpha   90.00
_cell.angle_beta   90.00
_cell.angle_gamma   90.00
#
_symmetry.space_group_name_H-M   'P 1'
#
loop_
_entity.id
_entity.type
_entity.pdbx_description
1 polymer ?
#
loop_
_entity_poly.entity_id
_entity_poly.type
_entity_poly.pdbx_seq_one_letter_code
_entity_poly.pdbx_strand_id
1 'polypeptide(L)'
;MSNLLPLPSPPQSQLQPEPPETPPWDTPSSKWFTPINTPSSKWFTPINTPWRTTPRSTQSTPTPVALTEVIVSKSPLSQTSPATTPKLDGTDAKPLNEKMIHLRLRTTRTNPWIWCGAALCFIFSILLIVFGIATLILFLAVRPRTPVFDISNAKLNTIYFESPVYFNGDMLLLVNFTNPNKKLNVRFENLSVQLWFSDKMIATQGVLPFSQRNGRTRLEPIRLISNLVFLPVNHAVELKRQVMSNKIDYEIRSTFKVKAVLGIIHYSYWLHGSCQLQLTSPPSGGLVYRNCTTKRW
;
A
#
# COMPACT_ATOMS: atom_id res chain seq x y z
N MET A 1 -14.67 55.78 -79.83
CA MET A 1 -15.51 56.21 -78.70
C MET A 1 -15.58 55.05 -77.73
N SER A 2 -15.14 55.24 -76.49
CA SER A 2 -14.96 54.14 -75.53
C SER A 2 -15.40 54.61 -74.16
N ASN A 3 -16.36 53.93 -73.55
CA ASN A 3 -16.93 54.31 -72.25
C ASN A 3 -16.05 53.82 -71.10
N LEU A 4 -15.85 54.66 -70.09
CA LEU A 4 -15.42 54.25 -68.75
C LEU A 4 -16.29 54.98 -67.72
N LEU A 5 -16.87 54.20 -66.80
CA LEU A 5 -17.70 54.70 -65.70
C LEU A 5 -16.83 55.04 -64.48
N PRO A 6 -17.21 56.03 -63.66
CA PRO A 6 -16.52 56.32 -62.41
C PRO A 6 -16.71 55.19 -61.38
N LEU A 7 -15.71 54.98 -60.52
CA LEU A 7 -15.77 53.99 -59.43
C LEU A 7 -16.74 54.40 -58.31
N PRO A 8 -17.35 53.43 -57.61
CA PRO A 8 -18.13 53.69 -56.39
C PRO A 8 -17.21 54.04 -55.20
N SER A 9 -17.78 54.75 -54.22
CA SER A 9 -17.15 55.07 -52.94
C SER A 9 -17.05 53.87 -52.00
N PRO A 10 -16.07 53.84 -51.06
CA PRO A 10 -15.91 52.75 -50.11
C PRO A 10 -17.03 52.72 -49.05
N PRO A 11 -17.45 51.53 -48.57
CA PRO A 11 -18.48 51.40 -47.54
C PRO A 11 -17.98 51.87 -46.17
N GLN A 12 -18.88 52.41 -45.36
CA GLN A 12 -18.58 52.89 -44.01
C GLN A 12 -18.39 51.74 -43.01
N SER A 13 -17.38 51.85 -42.16
CA SER A 13 -17.15 50.93 -41.04
C SER A 13 -18.23 51.11 -39.95
N GLN A 14 -19.14 50.15 -39.80
CA GLN A 14 -19.99 50.12 -38.61
C GLN A 14 -19.19 49.63 -37.39
N LEU A 15 -19.27 50.36 -36.28
CA LEU A 15 -18.78 49.88 -34.99
C LEU A 15 -19.64 48.70 -34.51
N GLN A 16 -18.98 47.63 -34.03
CA GLN A 16 -19.65 46.62 -33.23
C GLN A 16 -19.88 47.17 -31.81
N PRO A 17 -21.00 46.82 -31.14
CA PRO A 17 -21.21 47.20 -29.75
C PRO A 17 -20.23 46.47 -28.80
N GLU A 18 -19.87 47.16 -27.73
CA GLU A 18 -18.92 46.73 -26.70
C GLU A 18 -19.52 45.59 -25.82
N PRO A 19 -18.72 44.59 -25.40
CA PRO A 19 -19.21 43.55 -24.49
C PRO A 19 -19.45 44.10 -23.08
N PRO A 20 -20.46 43.60 -22.35
CA PRO A 20 -20.80 44.10 -21.01
C PRO A 20 -19.70 43.81 -19.99
N GLU A 21 -19.41 44.80 -19.13
CA GLU A 21 -18.48 44.66 -18.01
C GLU A 21 -18.88 43.56 -17.03
N THR A 22 -17.89 42.85 -16.48
CA THR A 22 -18.11 41.89 -15.40
C THR A 22 -18.10 42.59 -14.03
N PRO A 23 -19.08 42.34 -13.15
CA PRO A 23 -19.11 42.96 -11.83
C PRO A 23 -17.97 42.41 -10.95
N PRO A 24 -17.43 43.23 -10.02
CA PRO A 24 -16.39 42.79 -9.10
C PRO A 24 -16.94 41.76 -8.10
N TRP A 25 -16.17 40.70 -7.86
CA TRP A 25 -16.52 39.68 -6.87
C TRP A 25 -16.01 40.07 -5.48
N ASP A 26 -16.91 40.64 -4.68
CA ASP A 26 -16.66 40.88 -3.25
C ASP A 26 -16.30 39.58 -2.52
N THR A 27 -15.35 39.67 -1.58
CA THR A 27 -14.84 38.53 -0.81
C THR A 27 -15.52 38.48 0.57
N PRO A 28 -16.35 37.47 0.89
CA PRO A 28 -17.02 37.39 2.19
C PRO A 28 -16.02 37.20 3.35
N SER A 29 -16.07 38.10 4.31
CA SER A 29 -15.23 38.06 5.52
C SER A 29 -15.59 36.91 6.46
N SER A 30 -14.64 36.57 7.32
CA SER A 30 -14.80 35.62 8.43
C SER A 30 -15.87 36.04 9.46
N LYS A 31 -16.33 35.05 10.25
CA LYS A 31 -17.34 35.13 11.33
C LYS A 31 -18.77 35.16 10.77
N TRP A 32 -19.75 34.41 11.28
CA TRP A 32 -19.84 33.63 12.53
C TRP A 32 -20.59 32.31 12.30
N PHE A 33 -20.37 31.29 13.15
CA PHE A 33 -21.44 30.38 13.62
C PHE A 33 -20.94 29.56 14.82
N THR A 34 -21.70 29.59 15.92
CA THR A 34 -21.50 28.77 17.12
C THR A 34 -22.63 27.76 17.26
N PRO A 35 -22.36 26.46 17.50
CA PRO A 35 -23.39 25.49 17.83
C PRO A 35 -23.71 25.52 19.35
N ILE A 36 -24.99 25.50 19.70
CA ILE A 36 -25.46 25.38 21.09
C ILE A 36 -26.34 24.13 21.22
N ASN A 37 -26.05 23.33 22.25
CA ASN A 37 -26.86 22.26 22.86
C ASN A 37 -27.47 21.15 21.99
N THR A 38 -27.03 19.91 22.25
CA THR A 38 -27.93 18.80 22.66
C THR A 38 -27.10 17.68 23.35
N PRO A 39 -27.70 16.82 24.20
CA PRO A 39 -26.96 16.15 25.28
C PRO A 39 -26.46 14.73 25.00
N SER A 40 -25.61 14.28 25.93
CA SER A 40 -25.05 12.92 26.04
C SER A 40 -26.08 11.78 26.06
N SER A 41 -25.80 10.69 25.34
CA SER A 41 -26.28 9.36 25.75
C SER A 41 -25.32 8.21 25.36
N LYS A 42 -24.76 7.58 26.40
CA LYS A 42 -24.41 6.14 26.52
C LYS A 42 -23.35 5.55 25.57
N TRP A 43 -22.22 5.22 26.18
CA TRP A 43 -21.19 4.31 25.66
C TRP A 43 -21.72 2.87 25.55
N PHE A 44 -21.27 2.14 24.53
CA PHE A 44 -21.35 0.68 24.48
C PHE A 44 -19.96 0.08 24.21
N THR A 45 -19.44 -0.64 25.18
CA THR A 45 -18.30 -1.57 25.02
C THR A 45 -18.82 -2.99 24.83
N PRO A 46 -18.02 -3.86 24.22
CA PRO A 46 -17.83 -5.18 24.83
C PRO A 46 -16.35 -5.50 25.06
N ILE A 47 -16.03 -5.88 26.29
CA ILE A 47 -14.83 -6.65 26.64
C ILE A 47 -15.29 -8.07 26.89
N ASN A 48 -14.67 -9.05 26.24
CA ASN A 48 -14.24 -10.32 26.86
C ASN A 48 -13.48 -11.20 25.86
N THR A 49 -12.32 -11.69 26.28
CA THR A 49 -11.66 -12.88 25.70
C THR A 49 -12.11 -14.13 26.48
N PRO A 50 -11.76 -15.34 26.03
CA PRO A 50 -10.68 -16.02 26.75
C PRO A 50 -9.70 -16.87 25.91
N TRP A 51 -8.70 -17.37 26.63
CA TRP A 51 -7.51 -18.15 26.27
C TRP A 51 -7.83 -19.53 25.63
N ARG A 52 -7.12 -19.95 24.56
CA ARG A 52 -5.85 -20.74 24.50
C ARG A 52 -5.95 -22.20 25.00
N THR A 53 -5.71 -23.15 24.09
CA THR A 53 -5.25 -24.52 24.37
C THR A 53 -4.15 -24.96 23.39
N THR A 54 -3.40 -26.01 23.74
CA THR A 54 -2.15 -26.49 23.11
C THR A 54 -2.34 -27.72 22.18
N PRO A 55 -1.33 -28.16 21.40
CA PRO A 55 -1.52 -29.07 20.26
C PRO A 55 -1.60 -30.57 20.61
N ARG A 56 -1.95 -31.41 19.61
CA ARG A 56 -2.01 -32.88 19.71
C ARG A 56 -1.26 -33.56 18.55
N SER A 57 -0.83 -34.81 18.77
CA SER A 57 0.03 -35.64 17.89
C SER A 57 -0.58 -37.03 17.60
N THR A 58 -0.26 -37.56 16.41
CA THR A 58 -0.35 -38.96 15.91
C THR A 58 0.50 -39.00 14.61
N GLN A 59 1.52 -39.84 14.39
CA GLN A 59 1.57 -41.31 14.19
C GLN A 59 0.74 -41.79 12.96
N SER A 60 1.19 -42.75 12.12
CA SER A 60 2.11 -43.90 12.32
C SER A 60 2.95 -44.37 11.09
N THR A 61 3.77 -45.42 11.30
CA THR A 61 4.73 -46.17 10.42
C THR A 61 4.05 -47.18 9.42
N PRO A 62 4.71 -48.04 8.56
CA PRO A 62 5.89 -48.91 8.79
C PRO A 62 6.93 -49.18 7.63
N THR A 63 7.82 -50.16 7.85
CA THR A 63 9.10 -50.56 7.17
C THR A 63 8.97 -51.64 6.05
N PRO A 64 10.01 -51.94 5.22
CA PRO A 64 11.20 -52.82 5.52
C PRO A 64 12.56 -52.29 4.96
N VAL A 65 13.73 -52.98 4.86
CA VAL A 65 14.55 -53.91 5.71
C VAL A 65 15.39 -54.93 4.87
N ALA A 66 16.73 -54.77 4.84
CA ALA A 66 17.81 -55.73 4.44
C ALA A 66 19.17 -55.17 4.97
N LEU A 67 20.13 -55.87 5.61
CA LEU A 67 21.00 -57.01 5.20
C LEU A 67 21.97 -56.64 4.04
N THR A 68 23.31 -56.79 4.08
CA THR A 68 24.33 -57.21 5.10
C THR A 68 25.71 -56.58 4.65
N GLU A 69 26.95 -56.69 5.18
CA GLU A 69 27.78 -57.47 6.16
C GLU A 69 28.70 -56.48 6.97
N VAL A 70 29.53 -56.75 8.00
CA VAL A 70 30.20 -57.92 8.65
C VAL A 70 31.61 -58.31 8.13
N ILE A 71 32.71 -57.90 8.83
CA ILE A 71 34.02 -58.61 8.93
C ILE A 71 34.94 -58.05 10.07
N VAL A 72 35.35 -58.93 10.99
CA VAL A 72 36.63 -59.12 11.76
C VAL A 72 37.58 -57.92 12.05
N SER A 73 38.26 -57.74 13.22
CA SER A 73 38.14 -58.22 14.62
C SER A 73 39.26 -57.61 15.54
N LYS A 74 39.24 -57.95 16.84
CA LYS A 74 40.29 -57.88 17.91
C LYS A 74 40.56 -56.55 18.65
N SER A 75 40.06 -56.50 19.90
CA SER A 75 40.69 -55.84 21.07
C SER A 75 41.74 -56.79 21.72
N PRO A 76 42.49 -56.36 22.77
CA PRO A 76 42.01 -56.42 24.17
C PRO A 76 42.49 -55.20 25.02
N LEU A 77 42.34 -55.07 26.36
CA LEU A 77 41.90 -55.99 27.42
C LEU A 77 41.15 -55.23 28.56
N SER A 78 40.29 -55.93 29.31
CA SER A 78 39.47 -55.43 30.42
C SER A 78 40.17 -55.44 31.80
N GLN A 79 39.61 -54.73 32.79
CA GLN A 79 39.71 -55.07 34.23
C GLN A 79 38.38 -54.79 34.96
N THR A 80 38.13 -55.53 36.04
CA THR A 80 36.88 -55.55 36.84
C THR A 80 37.22 -55.61 38.35
N SER A 81 36.28 -55.25 39.23
CA SER A 81 36.45 -55.18 40.70
C SER A 81 36.54 -56.55 41.42
N PRO A 82 37.01 -56.60 42.69
CA PRO A 82 37.59 -57.80 43.31
C PRO A 82 36.72 -58.52 44.37
N ALA A 83 37.18 -59.67 44.86
CA ALA A 83 36.69 -60.31 46.08
C ALA A 83 37.74 -61.17 46.82
N THR A 84 37.77 -61.04 48.16
CA THR A 84 38.21 -62.02 49.18
C THR A 84 39.72 -62.35 49.35
N THR A 85 40.08 -62.65 50.61
CA THR A 85 41.42 -62.88 51.20
C THR A 85 41.54 -64.38 51.63
N PRO A 86 42.56 -64.87 52.40
CA PRO A 86 43.81 -64.26 52.88
C PRO A 86 45.08 -65.13 52.68
N LYS A 87 46.27 -64.52 52.89
CA LYS A 87 47.34 -65.20 53.66
C LYS A 87 48.31 -64.20 54.33
N LEU A 88 49.08 -64.74 55.28
CA LEU A 88 49.96 -64.08 56.23
C LEU A 88 51.40 -64.06 55.72
N ASP A 89 52.12 -62.93 55.86
CA ASP A 89 53.37 -62.75 56.63
C ASP A 89 53.98 -61.34 56.40
N GLY A 90 54.97 -60.95 57.21
CA GLY A 90 55.92 -59.85 56.92
C GLY A 90 55.53 -58.45 57.41
N THR A 91 56.11 -58.02 58.53
CA THR A 91 56.14 -56.61 58.95
C THR A 91 57.06 -55.77 58.08
N ASP A 92 56.62 -54.56 57.70
CA ASP A 92 57.38 -53.33 57.98
C ASP A 92 56.52 -52.08 57.80
N ALA A 93 56.71 -51.07 58.66
CA ALA A 93 55.84 -49.88 58.73
C ALA A 93 56.59 -48.58 58.43
N LYS A 94 56.26 -47.91 57.31
CA LYS A 94 56.60 -46.49 57.12
C LYS A 94 55.60 -45.77 56.20
N PRO A 95 54.97 -44.65 56.62
CA PRO A 95 53.92 -44.01 55.86
C PRO A 95 54.44 -42.90 54.93
N LEU A 96 53.85 -42.78 53.73
CA LEU A 96 53.81 -41.52 52.98
C LEU A 96 52.68 -41.50 51.94
N ASN A 97 52.17 -40.29 51.67
CA ASN A 97 51.58 -39.87 50.40
C ASN A 97 50.13 -40.31 50.11
N GLU A 98 49.18 -39.75 50.87
CA GLU A 98 47.86 -39.43 50.31
C GLU A 98 48.03 -38.52 49.08
N LYS A 99 47.92 -39.09 47.88
CA LYS A 99 47.85 -38.30 46.65
C LYS A 99 46.44 -37.74 46.48
N MET A 100 46.13 -36.71 47.27
CA MET A 100 44.91 -35.92 47.14
C MET A 100 44.73 -35.48 45.67
N ILE A 101 43.64 -35.93 45.05
CA ILE A 101 43.39 -35.70 43.62
C ILE A 101 42.95 -34.25 43.42
N HIS A 102 43.93 -33.35 43.32
CA HIS A 102 43.71 -32.00 42.81
C HIS A 102 43.20 -32.09 41.38
N LEU A 103 41.90 -31.86 41.18
CA LEU A 103 41.38 -31.40 39.90
C LEU A 103 42.01 -30.03 39.61
N ARG A 104 43.19 -30.03 38.98
CA ARG A 104 43.69 -28.85 38.28
C ARG A 104 42.69 -28.55 37.16
N LEU A 105 41.82 -27.56 37.41
CA LEU A 105 41.21 -26.76 36.35
C LEU A 105 42.34 -26.29 35.45
N ARG A 106 42.47 -26.95 34.30
CA ARG A 106 43.55 -26.70 33.34
C ARG A 106 43.22 -25.39 32.64
N THR A 107 43.67 -24.28 33.21
CA THR A 107 43.61 -22.94 32.60
C THR A 107 44.41 -22.96 31.30
N THR A 108 43.74 -23.38 30.22
CA THR A 108 44.30 -23.43 28.88
C THR A 108 44.64 -22.00 28.48
N ARG A 109 45.93 -21.77 28.14
CA ARG A 109 46.45 -20.47 27.73
C ARG A 109 45.88 -20.09 26.35
N THR A 110 44.65 -19.59 26.35
CA THR A 110 43.94 -19.08 25.17
C THR A 110 44.79 -18.02 24.47
N ASN A 111 45.02 -18.19 23.17
CA ASN A 111 45.81 -17.29 22.36
C ASN A 111 45.15 -15.88 22.31
N PRO A 112 45.86 -14.76 22.58
CA PRO A 112 45.28 -13.43 22.64
C PRO A 112 44.47 -13.03 21.39
N TRP A 113 44.84 -13.52 20.20
CA TRP A 113 44.07 -13.30 18.96
C TRP A 113 42.60 -13.75 19.05
N ILE A 114 42.32 -14.81 19.83
CA ILE A 114 40.96 -15.33 20.05
C ILE A 114 40.14 -14.34 20.90
N TRP A 115 40.77 -13.69 21.89
CA TRP A 115 40.12 -12.67 22.72
C TRP A 115 39.84 -11.39 21.94
N CYS A 116 40.76 -10.96 21.07
CA CYS A 116 40.51 -9.84 20.16
C CYS A 116 39.33 -10.12 19.21
N GLY A 117 39.27 -11.34 18.65
CA GLY A 117 38.13 -11.78 17.81
C GLY A 117 36.80 -11.81 18.57
N ALA A 118 36.79 -12.33 19.80
CA ALA A 118 35.60 -12.36 20.65
C ALA A 118 35.12 -10.95 21.03
N ALA A 119 36.03 -10.03 21.38
CA ALA A 119 35.70 -8.64 21.69
C ALA A 119 35.12 -7.90 20.48
N LEU A 120 35.72 -8.06 19.29
CA LEU A 120 35.21 -7.48 18.05
C LEU A 120 33.82 -8.04 17.69
N CYS A 121 33.61 -9.35 17.84
CA CYS A 121 32.32 -10.00 17.63
C CYS A 121 31.23 -9.48 18.59
N PHE A 122 31.57 -9.26 19.86
CA PHE A 122 30.66 -8.69 20.86
C PHE A 122 30.28 -7.24 20.53
N ILE A 123 31.25 -6.40 20.14
CA ILE A 123 31.00 -5.01 19.71
C ILE A 123 30.09 -4.99 18.47
N PHE A 124 30.38 -5.81 17.46
CA PHE A 124 29.56 -5.93 16.26
C PHE A 124 28.13 -6.40 16.57
N SER A 125 27.98 -7.36 17.49
CA SER A 125 26.67 -7.85 17.95
C SER A 125 25.84 -6.75 18.63
N ILE A 126 26.47 -5.92 19.47
CA ILE A 126 25.82 -4.74 20.08
C ILE A 126 25.39 -3.75 18.99
N LEU A 127 26.25 -3.45 18.00
CA LEU A 127 25.90 -2.55 16.91
C LEU A 127 24.69 -3.04 16.09
N LEU A 128 24.61 -4.35 15.81
CA LEU A 128 23.45 -4.93 15.14
C LEU A 128 22.17 -4.84 15.98
N ILE A 129 22.25 -5.06 17.30
CA ILE A 129 21.10 -4.94 18.22
C ILE A 129 20.61 -3.49 18.26
N VAL A 130 21.52 -2.52 18.43
CA VAL A 130 21.20 -1.09 18.45
C VAL A 130 20.58 -0.64 17.12
N PHE A 131 21.14 -1.08 15.99
CA PHE A 131 20.59 -0.77 14.66
C PHE A 131 19.22 -1.42 14.42
N GLY A 132 19.01 -2.65 14.87
CA GLY A 132 17.72 -3.33 14.83
C GLY A 132 16.64 -2.62 15.65
N ILE A 133 16.98 -2.13 16.85
CA ILE A 133 16.07 -1.33 17.69
C ILE A 133 15.78 0.02 17.02
N ALA A 134 16.80 0.73 16.53
CA ALA A 134 16.64 2.03 15.88
C ALA A 134 15.77 1.95 14.61
N THR A 135 15.97 0.93 13.77
CA THR A 135 15.18 0.70 12.56
C THR A 135 13.74 0.30 12.88
N LEU A 136 13.51 -0.52 13.91
CA LEU A 136 12.16 -0.85 14.40
C LEU A 136 11.42 0.39 14.92
N ILE A 137 12.08 1.25 15.71
CA ILE A 137 11.51 2.51 16.19
C ILE A 137 11.17 3.42 15.00
N LEU A 138 12.06 3.57 14.02
CA LEU A 138 11.83 4.40 12.83
C LEU A 138 10.63 3.89 12.02
N PHE A 139 10.54 2.58 11.78
CA PHE A 139 9.42 1.95 11.08
C PHE A 139 8.08 2.21 11.80
N LEU A 140 8.04 1.99 13.12
CA LEU A 140 6.87 2.24 13.96
C LEU A 140 6.49 3.73 14.05
N ALA A 141 7.47 4.63 14.01
CA ALA A 141 7.27 6.08 14.09
C ALA A 141 6.84 6.72 12.76
N VAL A 142 7.16 6.12 11.61
CA VAL A 142 6.76 6.62 10.28
C VAL A 142 5.44 6.00 9.82
N ARG A 143 5.27 4.66 9.95
CA ARG A 143 4.10 3.87 9.49
C ARG A 143 3.45 4.44 8.22
N PRO A 144 4.14 4.37 7.05
CA PRO A 144 3.69 5.02 5.83
C PRO A 144 2.30 4.51 5.40
N ARG A 145 1.34 5.43 5.31
CA ARG A 145 -0.02 5.17 4.84
C ARG A 145 -0.09 5.44 3.35
N THR A 146 -0.85 4.63 2.61
CA THR A 146 -1.17 4.92 1.21
C THR A 146 -2.01 6.20 1.12
N PRO A 147 -1.67 7.15 0.23
CA PRO A 147 -2.61 8.19 -0.19
C PRO A 147 -3.92 7.59 -0.68
N VAL A 148 -5.01 8.32 -0.46
CA VAL A 148 -6.37 7.91 -0.82
C VAL A 148 -6.79 8.66 -2.08
N PHE A 149 -7.23 7.89 -3.08
CA PHE A 149 -7.96 8.36 -4.24
C PHE A 149 -9.45 8.15 -3.97
N ASP A 150 -10.23 9.23 -4.01
CA ASP A 150 -11.67 9.23 -3.78
C ASP A 150 -12.35 10.21 -4.74
N ILE A 151 -13.61 9.97 -5.12
CA ILE A 151 -14.35 10.80 -6.08
C ILE A 151 -15.43 11.56 -5.32
N SER A 152 -15.22 12.85 -5.07
CA SER A 152 -16.13 13.66 -4.24
C SER A 152 -17.44 14.01 -4.94
N ASN A 153 -17.40 14.19 -6.26
CA ASN A 153 -18.59 14.37 -7.08
C ASN A 153 -18.30 13.88 -8.51
N ALA A 154 -19.35 13.60 -9.28
CA ALA A 154 -19.28 13.27 -10.69
C ALA A 154 -20.54 13.79 -11.40
N LYS A 155 -20.38 14.30 -12.62
CA LYS A 155 -21.47 14.74 -13.48
C LYS A 155 -21.32 14.20 -14.90
N LEU A 156 -22.32 13.46 -15.37
CA LEU A 156 -22.47 13.09 -16.77
C LEU A 156 -23.18 14.23 -17.52
N ASN A 157 -22.45 15.00 -18.33
CA ASN A 157 -22.97 16.16 -19.04
C ASN A 157 -23.82 15.75 -20.26
N THR A 158 -23.30 14.83 -21.06
CA THR A 158 -23.93 14.35 -22.30
C THR A 158 -23.76 12.86 -22.46
N ILE A 159 -24.76 12.22 -23.08
CA ILE A 159 -24.73 10.81 -23.46
C ILE A 159 -25.54 10.63 -24.74
N TYR A 160 -24.93 10.16 -25.82
CA TYR A 160 -25.63 9.90 -27.09
C TYR A 160 -24.99 8.78 -27.91
N PHE A 161 -25.76 8.26 -28.86
CA PHE A 161 -25.34 7.22 -29.79
C PHE A 161 -25.40 7.78 -31.21
N GLU A 162 -24.28 7.73 -31.92
CA GLU A 162 -24.17 8.16 -33.31
C GLU A 162 -24.50 7.01 -34.29
N SER A 163 -24.33 5.77 -33.81
CA SER A 163 -24.84 4.57 -34.46
C SER A 163 -25.33 3.56 -33.40
N PRO A 164 -25.91 2.41 -33.79
CA PRO A 164 -26.24 1.35 -32.83
C PRO A 164 -25.05 0.84 -31.99
N VAL A 165 -23.81 1.05 -32.44
CA VAL A 165 -22.56 0.57 -31.81
C VAL A 165 -21.55 1.66 -31.47
N TYR A 166 -21.70 2.89 -31.97
CA TYR A 166 -20.80 4.02 -31.68
C TYR A 166 -21.41 4.98 -30.66
N PHE A 167 -20.66 5.18 -29.57
CA PHE A 167 -21.08 5.90 -28.38
C PHE A 167 -20.24 7.16 -28.15
N ASN A 168 -20.91 8.25 -27.78
CA ASN A 168 -20.32 9.55 -27.44
C ASN A 168 -20.84 10.07 -26.09
N GLY A 169 -19.97 10.68 -25.28
CA GLY A 169 -20.37 11.26 -24.00
C GLY A 169 -19.27 12.08 -23.32
N ASP A 170 -19.69 12.93 -22.38
CA ASP A 170 -18.82 13.82 -21.61
C ASP A 170 -19.13 13.69 -20.12
N MET A 171 -18.12 13.34 -19.31
CA MET A 171 -18.22 13.19 -17.87
C MET A 171 -17.18 14.06 -17.15
N LEU A 172 -17.64 14.91 -16.24
CA LEU A 172 -16.80 15.69 -15.33
C LEU A 172 -16.71 14.99 -13.97
N LEU A 173 -15.52 14.55 -13.58
CA LEU A 173 -15.21 14.02 -12.25
C LEU A 173 -14.59 15.11 -11.38
N LEU A 174 -14.91 15.11 -10.09
CA LEU A 174 -14.22 15.91 -9.07
C LEU A 174 -13.52 14.98 -8.10
N VAL A 175 -12.22 14.78 -8.29
CA VAL A 175 -11.41 13.77 -7.58
C VAL A 175 -10.67 14.39 -6.40
N ASN A 176 -10.72 13.73 -5.26
CA ASN A 176 -10.02 14.11 -4.03
C ASN A 176 -8.76 13.25 -3.83
N PHE A 177 -7.61 13.92 -3.89
CA PHE A 177 -6.30 13.34 -3.61
C PHE A 177 -5.86 13.68 -2.19
N THR A 178 -6.14 12.75 -1.26
CA THR A 178 -5.86 12.89 0.16
C THR A 178 -4.54 12.23 0.55
N ASN A 179 -3.64 12.97 1.20
CA ASN A 179 -2.42 12.42 1.81
C ASN A 179 -2.60 12.27 3.34
N PRO A 180 -2.91 11.06 3.86
CA PRO A 180 -3.11 10.82 5.29
C PRO A 180 -1.80 10.76 6.10
N ASN A 181 -0.63 10.93 5.45
CA ASN A 181 0.66 10.91 6.15
C ASN A 181 0.94 12.25 6.82
N LYS A 182 1.11 12.24 8.15
CA LYS A 182 1.48 13.46 8.92
C LYS A 182 2.96 13.84 8.78
N LYS A 183 3.83 12.91 8.34
CA LYS A 183 5.30 13.07 8.27
C LYS A 183 5.90 12.99 6.87
N LEU A 184 5.10 12.66 5.85
CA LEU A 184 5.58 12.44 4.48
C LEU A 184 4.87 13.38 3.51
N ASN A 185 5.65 14.05 2.66
CA ASN A 185 5.12 14.66 1.45
C ASN A 185 5.03 13.59 0.36
N VAL A 186 4.04 13.69 -0.52
CA VAL A 186 3.85 12.73 -1.62
C VAL A 186 3.71 13.45 -2.94
N ARG A 187 4.40 12.98 -3.97
CA ARG A 187 4.27 13.47 -5.35
C ARG A 187 3.60 12.40 -6.20
N PHE A 188 2.50 12.78 -6.83
CA PHE A 188 1.77 11.97 -7.80
C PHE A 188 2.39 12.20 -9.17
N GLU A 189 2.75 11.12 -9.86
CA GLU A 189 3.35 11.10 -11.18
C GLU A 189 2.63 10.05 -12.03
N ASN A 190 2.63 10.24 -13.36
CA ASN A 190 2.02 9.32 -14.33
C ASN A 190 0.59 8.87 -13.93
N LEU A 191 -0.22 9.83 -13.48
CA LEU A 191 -1.60 9.61 -13.07
C LEU A 191 -2.50 9.51 -14.31
N SER A 192 -3.07 8.33 -14.51
CA SER A 192 -4.09 8.06 -15.53
C SER A 192 -5.41 7.68 -14.84
N VAL A 193 -6.52 8.21 -15.35
CA VAL A 193 -7.88 7.91 -14.92
C VAL A 193 -8.67 7.43 -16.13
N GLN A 194 -9.29 6.26 -16.01
CA GLN A 194 -10.02 5.58 -17.07
C GLN A 194 -11.47 5.36 -16.66
N LEU A 195 -12.40 5.66 -17.57
CA LEU A 195 -13.83 5.34 -17.42
C LEU A 195 -14.10 4.01 -18.10
N TRP A 196 -14.75 3.10 -17.38
CA TRP A 196 -15.15 1.79 -17.83
C TRP A 196 -16.67 1.62 -17.66
N PHE A 197 -17.30 0.96 -18.62
CA PHE A 197 -18.69 0.55 -18.59
C PHE A 197 -18.77 -0.92 -18.97
N SER A 198 -19.33 -1.77 -18.08
CA SER A 198 -19.49 -3.21 -18.33
C SER A 198 -18.20 -3.90 -18.85
N ASP A 199 -17.08 -3.66 -18.16
CA ASP A 199 -15.71 -4.11 -18.52
C ASP A 199 -15.18 -3.69 -19.90
N LYS A 200 -15.82 -2.71 -20.55
CA LYS A 200 -15.26 -1.97 -21.69
C LYS A 200 -14.74 -0.60 -21.25
N MET A 201 -13.47 -0.31 -21.50
CA MET A 201 -12.93 1.06 -21.38
C MET A 201 -13.60 1.96 -22.42
N ILE A 202 -14.11 3.12 -21.99
CA ILE A 202 -14.82 4.09 -22.85
C ILE A 202 -14.21 5.50 -22.83
N ALA A 203 -13.38 5.85 -21.85
CA ALA A 203 -12.57 7.06 -21.88
C ALA A 203 -11.28 6.89 -21.05
N THR A 204 -10.26 7.69 -21.34
CA THR A 204 -9.02 7.76 -20.56
C THR A 204 -8.47 9.19 -20.58
N GLN A 205 -7.92 9.65 -19.45
CA GLN A 205 -7.31 10.97 -19.32
C GLN A 205 -6.05 10.88 -18.45
N GLY A 206 -4.99 11.56 -18.90
CA GLY A 206 -3.79 11.81 -18.10
C GLY A 206 -3.92 13.08 -17.28
N VAL A 207 -3.38 13.08 -16.06
CA VAL A 207 -3.36 14.25 -15.16
C VAL A 207 -1.91 14.68 -14.93
N LEU A 208 -1.69 15.99 -14.93
CA LEU A 208 -0.36 16.59 -14.72
C LEU A 208 0.23 16.22 -13.33
N PRO A 209 1.53 15.87 -13.23
CA PRO A 209 2.14 15.53 -11.96
C PRO A 209 2.09 16.67 -10.92
N PHE A 210 1.66 16.38 -9.70
CA PHE A 210 1.58 17.36 -8.62
C PHE A 210 2.12 16.82 -7.29
N SER A 211 2.49 17.73 -6.39
CA SER A 211 2.98 17.39 -5.04
C SER A 211 1.95 17.78 -3.99
N GLN A 212 1.63 16.86 -3.10
CA GLN A 212 0.72 17.03 -1.96
C GLN A 212 1.52 17.03 -0.65
N ARG A 213 1.26 18.01 0.21
CA ARG A 213 1.93 18.13 1.51
C ARG A 213 1.38 17.11 2.50
N ASN A 214 2.11 16.90 3.59
CA ASN A 214 1.68 16.08 4.72
C ASN A 214 0.29 16.50 5.25
N GLY A 215 -0.60 15.52 5.45
CA GLY A 215 -1.94 15.72 6.00
C GLY A 215 -2.94 16.52 5.14
N ARG A 216 -2.61 16.88 3.89
CA ARG A 216 -3.45 17.73 3.03
C ARG A 216 -4.25 16.95 1.98
N THR A 217 -5.34 17.57 1.55
CA THR A 217 -6.23 17.14 0.46
C THR A 217 -6.10 18.08 -0.73
N ARG A 218 -6.47 17.63 -1.93
CA ARG A 218 -6.56 18.44 -3.16
C ARG A 218 -7.75 17.92 -3.96
N LEU A 219 -8.65 18.81 -4.33
CA LEU A 219 -9.71 18.52 -5.29
C LEU A 219 -9.19 18.87 -6.68
N GLU A 220 -9.33 17.94 -7.63
CA GLU A 220 -8.95 18.12 -9.03
C GLU A 220 -10.16 17.82 -9.94
N PRO A 221 -10.59 18.76 -10.80
CA PRO A 221 -11.56 18.47 -11.84
C PRO A 221 -10.90 17.70 -12.98
N ILE A 222 -11.48 16.56 -13.38
CA ILE A 222 -10.99 15.73 -14.49
C ILE A 222 -12.16 15.53 -15.45
N ARG A 223 -12.01 16.00 -16.70
CA ARG A 223 -12.98 15.74 -17.77
C ARG A 223 -12.59 14.47 -18.51
N LEU A 224 -13.52 13.54 -18.64
CA LEU A 224 -13.39 12.31 -19.41
C LEU A 224 -14.35 12.38 -20.61
N ILE A 225 -13.79 12.32 -21.82
CA ILE A 225 -14.56 12.41 -23.07
C ILE A 225 -14.52 11.06 -23.77
N SER A 226 -15.69 10.51 -24.04
CA SER A 226 -15.91 9.36 -24.93
C SER A 226 -16.26 9.89 -26.32
N ASN A 227 -15.45 9.59 -27.33
CA ASN A 227 -15.65 9.97 -28.72
C ASN A 227 -15.60 8.72 -29.61
N LEU A 228 -16.63 8.48 -30.42
CA LEU A 228 -16.81 7.36 -31.35
C LEU A 228 -16.43 5.99 -30.77
N VAL A 229 -16.77 5.75 -29.51
CA VAL A 229 -16.38 4.54 -28.79
C VAL A 229 -17.20 3.35 -29.28
N PHE A 230 -16.52 2.31 -29.77
CA PHE A 230 -17.17 1.06 -30.15
C PHE A 230 -17.63 0.28 -28.90
N LEU A 231 -18.95 0.18 -28.72
CA LEU A 231 -19.63 -0.72 -27.79
C LEU A 231 -20.27 -1.87 -28.58
N PRO A 232 -19.90 -3.13 -28.32
CA PRO A 232 -20.64 -4.29 -28.84
C PRO A 232 -22.13 -4.20 -28.47
N VAL A 233 -23.00 -4.74 -29.34
CA VAL A 233 -24.47 -4.57 -29.27
C VAL A 233 -25.03 -4.81 -27.86
N ASN A 234 -24.60 -5.88 -27.18
CA ASN A 234 -25.05 -6.20 -25.82
C ASN A 234 -24.80 -5.06 -24.82
N HIS A 235 -23.62 -4.44 -24.86
CA HIS A 235 -23.27 -3.31 -23.99
C HIS A 235 -23.97 -2.02 -24.43
N ALA A 236 -24.17 -1.81 -25.74
CA ALA A 236 -24.90 -0.65 -26.25
C ALA A 236 -26.39 -0.69 -25.87
N VAL A 237 -27.01 -1.87 -25.90
CA VAL A 237 -28.39 -2.11 -25.45
C VAL A 237 -28.49 -1.95 -23.92
N GLU A 238 -27.56 -2.52 -23.16
CA GLU A 238 -27.56 -2.38 -21.69
C GLU A 238 -27.34 -0.93 -21.24
N LEU A 239 -26.44 -0.17 -21.90
CA LEU A 239 -26.28 1.26 -21.62
C LEU A 239 -27.55 2.05 -21.93
N LYS A 240 -28.24 1.76 -23.05
CA LYS A 240 -29.55 2.36 -23.37
C LYS A 240 -30.61 2.00 -22.32
N ARG A 241 -30.65 0.75 -21.84
CA ARG A 241 -31.55 0.30 -20.77
C ARG A 241 -31.28 1.05 -19.46
N GLN A 242 -30.02 1.21 -19.09
CA GLN A 242 -29.61 1.95 -17.89
C GLN A 242 -29.99 3.43 -17.95
N VAL A 243 -29.77 4.08 -19.10
CA VAL A 243 -30.21 5.47 -19.37
C VAL A 243 -31.72 5.61 -19.22
N MET A 244 -32.51 4.72 -19.84
CA MET A 244 -33.98 4.74 -19.72
C MET A 244 -34.45 4.48 -18.28
N SER A 245 -33.69 3.73 -17.48
CA SER A 245 -33.96 3.55 -16.03
C SER A 245 -33.43 4.68 -15.14
N ASN A 246 -32.87 5.76 -15.72
CA ASN A 246 -32.26 6.89 -15.02
C ASN A 246 -31.17 6.49 -14.00
N LYS A 247 -30.47 5.38 -14.25
CA LYS A 247 -29.52 4.76 -13.32
C LYS A 247 -28.43 4.06 -14.11
N ILE A 248 -27.26 4.70 -14.20
CA ILE A 248 -26.14 4.24 -15.01
C ILE A 248 -24.95 3.91 -14.11
N ASP A 249 -24.49 2.66 -14.17
CA ASP A 249 -23.39 2.13 -13.39
C ASP A 249 -22.08 2.17 -14.21
N TYR A 250 -21.05 2.82 -13.64
CA TYR A 250 -19.73 2.98 -14.23
C TYR A 250 -18.63 2.57 -13.24
N GLU A 251 -17.47 2.16 -13.76
CA GLU A 251 -16.27 2.00 -12.94
C GLU A 251 -15.18 3.00 -13.39
N ILE A 252 -14.59 3.70 -12.43
CA ILE A 252 -13.36 4.45 -12.64
C ILE A 252 -12.18 3.59 -12.19
N ARG A 253 -11.30 3.24 -13.13
CA ARG A 253 -10.02 2.58 -12.88
C ARG A 253 -8.91 3.62 -13.03
N SER A 254 -8.07 3.79 -12.02
CA SER A 254 -6.98 4.77 -12.02
C SER A 254 -5.66 4.14 -11.60
N THR A 255 -4.58 4.54 -12.26
CA THR A 255 -3.22 4.08 -11.98
C THR A 255 -2.32 5.30 -11.82
N PHE A 256 -1.54 5.33 -10.75
CA PHE A 256 -0.63 6.44 -10.47
C PHE A 256 0.62 6.00 -9.72
N LYS A 257 1.75 6.62 -10.06
CA LYS A 257 3.02 6.42 -9.37
C LYS A 257 3.14 7.45 -8.27
N VAL A 258 3.38 7.00 -7.04
CA VAL A 258 3.59 7.88 -5.89
C VAL A 258 5.06 7.85 -5.48
N LYS A 259 5.70 9.02 -5.45
CA LYS A 259 6.96 9.25 -4.74
C LYS A 259 6.67 9.81 -3.36
N ALA A 260 6.86 9.03 -2.30
CA ALA A 260 6.90 9.53 -0.95
C ALA A 260 8.29 10.13 -0.65
N VAL A 261 8.34 11.27 0.03
CA VAL A 261 9.58 12.00 0.34
C VAL A 261 9.66 12.31 1.83
N LEU A 262 10.79 11.94 2.44
CA LEU A 262 11.16 12.15 3.85
C LEU A 262 12.59 12.74 3.90
N GLY A 263 12.69 14.06 3.85
CA GLY A 263 13.98 14.74 3.69
C GLY A 263 14.65 14.31 2.37
N ILE A 264 15.86 13.75 2.46
CA ILE A 264 16.61 13.21 1.32
C ILE A 264 16.08 11.85 0.83
N ILE A 265 15.41 11.08 1.69
CA ILE A 265 14.95 9.72 1.37
C ILE A 265 13.68 9.82 0.54
N HIS A 266 13.71 9.24 -0.65
CA HIS A 266 12.59 9.18 -1.56
C HIS A 266 12.27 7.72 -1.92
N TYR A 267 11.00 7.35 -1.90
CA TYR A 267 10.55 5.99 -2.18
C TYR A 267 9.38 6.00 -3.16
N SER A 268 9.54 5.27 -4.27
CA SER A 268 8.56 5.20 -5.37
C SER A 268 7.76 3.91 -5.32
N TYR A 269 6.45 3.98 -5.52
CA TYR A 269 5.56 2.81 -5.63
C TYR A 269 4.36 3.13 -6.52
N TRP A 270 3.68 2.09 -7.02
CA TRP A 270 2.44 2.23 -7.77
C TRP A 270 1.23 2.08 -6.85
N LEU A 271 0.17 2.82 -7.16
CA LEU A 271 -1.15 2.69 -6.57
C LEU A 271 -2.20 2.53 -7.67
N HIS A 272 -3.21 1.73 -7.36
CA HIS A 272 -4.39 1.50 -8.19
C HIS A 272 -5.63 1.93 -7.42
N GLY A 273 -6.39 2.87 -7.98
CA GLY A 273 -7.72 3.24 -7.50
C GLY A 273 -8.79 2.56 -8.34
N SER A 274 -9.78 1.92 -7.70
CA SER A 274 -11.02 1.48 -8.35
C SER A 274 -12.20 2.08 -7.60
N CYS A 275 -13.05 2.80 -8.33
CA CYS A 275 -14.28 3.39 -7.82
C CYS A 275 -15.47 2.92 -8.64
N GLN A 276 -16.46 2.29 -7.99
CA GLN A 276 -17.78 2.10 -8.58
C GLN A 276 -18.59 3.39 -8.40
N LEU A 277 -19.21 3.87 -9.48
CA LEU A 277 -20.05 5.06 -9.51
C LEU A 277 -21.42 4.71 -10.10
N GLN A 278 -22.46 5.35 -9.57
CA GLN A 278 -23.82 5.27 -10.11
C GLN A 278 -24.34 6.69 -10.32
N LEU A 279 -24.70 7.03 -11.56
CA LEU A 279 -25.17 8.37 -11.93
C LEU A 279 -26.60 8.34 -12.47
N THR A 280 -27.31 9.46 -12.31
CA THR A 280 -28.54 9.73 -13.08
C THR A 280 -28.20 10.05 -14.54
N SER A 281 -29.20 10.02 -15.40
CA SER A 281 -29.06 10.40 -16.81
C SER A 281 -29.08 11.93 -17.00
N PRO A 282 -28.47 12.44 -18.09
CA PRO A 282 -28.66 13.83 -18.52
C PRO A 282 -30.16 14.15 -18.71
N PRO A 283 -30.60 15.40 -18.47
CA PRO A 283 -29.79 16.59 -18.22
C PRO A 283 -29.25 16.71 -16.78
N SER A 284 -29.72 15.89 -15.84
CA SER A 284 -29.30 15.97 -14.44
C SER A 284 -27.87 15.44 -14.24
N GLY A 285 -27.60 14.21 -14.70
CA GLY A 285 -26.28 13.61 -14.76
C GLY A 285 -25.56 13.41 -13.42
N GLY A 286 -26.24 13.54 -12.29
CA GLY A 286 -25.63 13.65 -10.96
C GLY A 286 -25.21 12.32 -10.35
N LEU A 287 -24.16 12.34 -9.53
CA LEU A 287 -23.71 11.19 -8.75
C LEU A 287 -24.72 10.81 -7.65
N VAL A 288 -25.23 9.57 -7.71
CA VAL A 288 -26.16 8.99 -6.74
C VAL A 288 -25.43 8.16 -5.68
N TYR A 289 -24.50 7.31 -6.11
CA TYR A 289 -23.72 6.43 -5.23
C TYR A 289 -22.28 6.30 -5.71
N ARG A 290 -21.36 6.12 -4.75
CA ARG A 290 -19.94 5.93 -4.97
C ARG A 290 -19.36 4.95 -3.96
N ASN A 291 -18.43 4.11 -4.41
CA ASN A 291 -17.61 3.25 -3.56
C ASN A 291 -16.18 3.22 -4.10
N CYS A 292 -15.26 3.90 -3.41
CA CYS A 292 -13.86 4.06 -3.84
C CYS A 292 -12.90 3.24 -2.97
N THR A 293 -11.99 2.52 -3.62
CA THR A 293 -10.89 1.80 -2.97
C THR A 293 -9.56 2.20 -3.60
N THR A 294 -8.50 2.28 -2.77
CA THR A 294 -7.12 2.45 -3.26
C THR A 294 -6.27 1.30 -2.74
N LYS A 295 -5.58 0.58 -3.63
CA LYS A 295 -4.71 -0.55 -3.29
C LYS A 295 -3.28 -0.30 -3.78
N ARG A 296 -2.30 -0.77 -3.01
CA ARG A 296 -0.90 -0.89 -3.45
C ARG A 296 -0.72 -2.21 -4.19
N TRP A 297 0.10 -2.17 -5.24
CA TRP A 297 0.86 -3.32 -5.76
C TRP A 297 2.27 -3.26 -5.17
#